data_AF-A0A7U6KMX3-F1
#
_entry.id   AF-A0A7U6KMX3-F1
#
_cell.length_a   1.000
_cell.length_b   1.000
_cell.length_c   1.000
_cell.angle_alpha   90.00
_cell.angle_beta   90.00
_cell.angle_gamma   90.00
#
_symmetry.space_group_name_H-M   'P 1'
#
loop_
_entity.id
_entity.type
_entity.pdbx_description
1 polymer ?
#
loop_
_entity_poly.entity_id
_entity_poly.type
_entity_poly.pdbx_seq_one_letter_code
_entity_poly.pdbx_strand_id
1 'polypeptide(L)' 'MSEARQSLIYVENALSRIENGTYGECEVCGEPIEEQRLEALPYATLCMEHAE' A
#
# COMPACT_ATOMS: atom_id res chain seq x y z
N MET A 1 18.30 15.29 -6.42
CA MET A 1 17.71 14.21 -5.61
C MET A 1 17.96 12.91 -6.37
N SER A 2 18.71 11.96 -5.81
CA SER A 2 19.08 10.71 -6.49
C SER A 2 17.95 9.68 -6.45
N GLU A 3 17.77 8.90 -7.52
CA GLU A 3 16.76 7.83 -7.63
C GLU A 3 16.80 6.84 -6.45
N ALA A 4 17.98 6.60 -5.90
CA ALA A 4 18.18 5.73 -4.73
C ALA A 4 17.48 6.22 -3.45
N ARG A 5 17.17 7.52 -3.32
CA ARG A 5 16.42 8.03 -2.16
C ARG A 5 14.92 7.85 -2.31
N GLN A 6 14.41 7.88 -3.54
CA GLN A 6 12.99 7.67 -3.80
C GLN A 6 12.58 6.22 -3.52
N SER A 7 13.40 5.25 -3.93
CA SER A 7 13.15 3.84 -3.62
C SER A 7 13.09 3.57 -2.11
N LEU A 8 13.96 4.20 -1.33
CA LEU A 8 13.94 4.10 0.14
C LEU A 8 12.63 4.61 0.73
N ILE A 9 12.12 5.76 0.26
CA ILE A 9 10.86 6.32 0.77
C ILE A 9 9.66 5.39 0.48
N TYR A 10 9.65 4.71 -0.66
CA TYR A 10 8.61 3.73 -0.97
C TYR A 10 8.69 2.49 -0.05
N VAL A 11 9.90 2.01 0.22
CA VAL A 11 10.11 0.89 1.14
C VAL A 11 9.76 1.27 2.58
N GLU A 12 10.17 2.45 3.05
CA GLU A 12 9.84 2.96 4.38
C GLU A 12 8.32 3.15 4.56
N ASN A 13 7.62 3.64 3.54
CA ASN A 13 6.15 3.74 3.59
C ASN A 13 5.48 2.37 3.66
N ALA A 14 5.94 1.41 2.86
CA ALA A 14 5.40 0.05 2.89
C ALA A 14 5.62 -0.60 4.28
N LEU A 15 6.81 -0.44 4.85
CA LEU A 15 7.13 -0.92 6.20
C LEU A 15 6.27 -0.24 7.27
N SER A 16 6.12 1.09 7.20
CA SER A 16 5.27 1.84 8.14
C SER A 16 3.82 1.36 8.12
N ARG A 17 3.27 1.01 6.96
CA ARG A 17 1.90 0.45 6.86
C ARG A 17 1.80 -0.95 7.46
N ILE A 18 2.83 -1.77 7.30
CA ILE A 18 2.90 -3.08 7.95
C ILE A 18 2.95 -2.92 9.47
N GLU A 19 3.77 -1.99 9.99
CA GLU A 19 3.86 -1.71 11.43
C GLU A 19 2.56 -1.14 12.01
N ASN A 20 1.86 -0.29 11.25
CA ASN A 20 0.57 0.26 11.66
C ASN A 20 -0.59 -0.75 11.53
N GLY A 21 -0.35 -1.94 10.96
CA GLY A 21 -1.38 -2.95 10.73
C GLY A 21 -2.38 -2.58 9.63
N THR A 22 -2.18 -1.46 8.92
CA THR A 22 -3.05 -0.96 7.85
C THR A 22 -2.60 -1.43 6.47
N TYR A 23 -1.57 -2.29 6.41
CA TYR A 23 -1.15 -2.91 5.16
C TYR A 23 -2.23 -3.86 4.66
N GLY A 24 -2.71 -3.60 3.45
CA GLY A 24 -3.86 -4.33 2.91
C GLY A 24 -5.19 -3.83 3.44
N GLU A 25 -5.28 -2.61 3.97
CA GLU A 25 -6.55 -1.92 4.28
C GLU A 25 -6.74 -0.72 3.35
N CYS A 26 -7.98 -0.50 2.92
CA CYS A 26 -8.31 0.63 2.06
C CYS A 26 -8.28 1.93 2.85
N GLU A 27 -7.52 2.93 2.37
CA GLU A 27 -7.44 4.25 2.99
C GLU A 27 -8.76 5.04 2.98
N VAL A 28 -9.74 4.61 2.18
CA VAL A 28 -11.05 5.29 2.04
C VAL A 28 -12.11 4.64 2.94
N CYS A 29 -12.34 3.33 2.81
CA CYS A 29 -13.37 2.64 3.58
C CYS A 29 -12.86 1.89 4.82
N GLY A 30 -11.54 1.69 4.94
CA GLY A 30 -10.94 0.87 6.00
C GLY A 30 -11.19 -0.63 5.85
N GLU A 31 -11.76 -1.09 4.72
CA GLU A 31 -11.98 -2.51 4.46
C GLU A 31 -10.69 -3.19 3.96
N PRO A 32 -10.54 -4.50 4.19
CA PRO A 32 -9.41 -5.25 3.68
C PRO A 32 -9.38 -5.23 2.14
N ILE A 33 -8.22 -4.89 1.58
CA ILE A 33 -7.90 -4.96 0.15
C ILE A 33 -7.78 -6.43 -0.24
N GLU A 34 -8.32 -6.76 -1.41
CA GLU A 34 -8.32 -8.11 -1.95
C GLU A 34 -6.89 -8.64 -2.13
N GLU A 35 -6.64 -9.86 -1.68
CA GLU A 35 -5.31 -10.49 -1.74
C GLU A 35 -4.76 -10.52 -3.17
N GLN A 36 -5.61 -10.83 -4.15
CA GLN A 36 -5.27 -10.80 -5.58
C GLN A 36 -4.75 -9.43 -6.05
N ARG A 37 -5.25 -8.35 -5.45
CA ARG A 37 -4.83 -6.98 -5.74
C ARG A 37 -3.49 -6.66 -5.09
N LEU A 38 -3.25 -7.14 -3.87
CA LEU A 38 -1.95 -7.02 -3.20
C LEU A 38 -0.87 -7.88 -3.87
N GLU A 39 -1.24 -9.04 -4.41
CA GLU A 39 -0.33 -9.87 -5.22
C GLU A 39 0.10 -9.17 -6.51
N ALA A 40 -0.84 -8.50 -7.20
CA ALA A 40 -0.54 -7.73 -8.41
C ALA A 40 0.15 -6.40 -8.11
N LEU A 41 -0.26 -5.72 -7.04
CA LEU A 41 0.17 -4.38 -6.62
C LEU A 41 0.36 -4.36 -5.09
N PRO A 42 1.53 -4.78 -4.59
CA PRO A 42 1.79 -4.88 -3.15
C PRO A 42 1.85 -3.53 -2.43
N TYR A 43 1.83 -2.42 -3.17
CA TYR A 43 1.75 -1.07 -2.63
C TYR A 43 0.35 -0.45 -2.78
N ALA A 44 -0.67 -1.25 -3.15
CA ALA A 44 -2.04 -0.78 -3.25
C ALA A 44 -2.54 -0.23 -1.90
N THR A 45 -3.22 0.91 -1.95
CA THR A 45 -3.72 1.65 -0.78
C THR A 45 -5.25 1.73 -0.78
N LEU A 46 -5.87 1.28 -1.87
CA LEU A 46 -7.30 1.33 -2.12
C LEU A 46 -7.79 -0.05 -2.57
N CYS A 47 -8.97 -0.46 -2.10
CA CYS A 47 -9.66 -1.66 -2.56
C CYS A 47 -10.18 -1.48 -3.99
N MET A 48 -10.65 -2.57 -4.62
CA MET A 48 -11.14 -2.50 -6.01
C MET A 48 -12.27 -1.50 -6.20
N GLU A 49 -13.17 -1.37 -5.22
CA GLU A 49 -14.31 -0.44 -5.29
C GLU A 49 -13.90 1.04 -5.30
N HIS A 50 -12.77 1.41 -4.69
CA HIS A 50 -12.30 2.79 -4.58
C HIS A 50 -11.13 3.12 -5.51
N ALA A 51 -10.69 2.16 -6.31
CA ALA A 51 -9.55 2.30 -7.21
C ALA A 51 -9.89 2.94 -8.57
N GLU A 52 -11.13 3.43 -8.76
CA GLU A 52 -11.61 4.08 -9.99
C GLU A 52 -10.98 5.45 -10.29
#